data_AF-A0AA85IJR0-F1
#
_entry.id   AF-A0AA85IJR0-F1
#
_cell.length_a   1.000
_cell.length_b   1.000
_cell.length_c   1.000
_cell.angle_alpha   90.00
_cell.angle_beta   90.00
_cell.angle_gamma   90.00
#
_symmetry.space_group_name_H-M   'P 1'
#
loop_
_entity.id
_entity.type
_entity.pdbx_description
1 polymer ?
#
loop_
_entity_poly.entity_id
_entity_poly.type
_entity_poly.pdbx_seq_one_letter_code
_entity_poly.pdbx_strand_id
1 'polypeptide(L)'
;MFVAAFFQNFCMNISSSRQINRIRLLYFKSILRQDIPWFDEQSSGALISKLSQNIDIIETGIGPRFGEFVKYISGFITGIVISFAEGWKLTLVACAMLPIISAVFGCFGFIMKYFTFKEIAAYARAGSIAGEVLESVRTVVAFGGEKKESERYREQLGLAEKVSIRKSTATGGVNGAIGLTIFCSSALIFWYGIKLIIEENYKSGSVILIFINVLLGSIFLGNALPSFQYFMNAQASAVEIYGTIERVPNIDKIVLEVLFQSFLEMWHSIMSRLYIQADQILQFLRIFL
;
A
#
# COMPACT_ATOMS: atom_id res chain seq x y z
N MET A 1 26.17 6.69 -11.80
CA MET A 1 25.12 6.66 -10.76
C MET A 1 23.94 7.59 -11.09
N PHE A 2 24.16 8.89 -11.36
CA PHE A 2 23.08 9.85 -11.68
C PHE A 2 22.20 9.42 -12.86
N VAL A 3 22.81 9.09 -14.01
CA VAL A 3 22.09 8.69 -15.23
C VAL A 3 21.23 7.44 -14.98
N ALA A 4 21.80 6.39 -14.39
CA ALA A 4 21.07 5.16 -14.10
C ALA A 4 19.89 5.39 -13.14
N ALA A 5 20.08 6.20 -12.08
CA ALA A 5 19.01 6.53 -11.14
C ALA A 5 17.91 7.36 -11.81
N PHE A 6 18.27 8.29 -12.70
CA PHE A 6 17.31 9.07 -13.47
C PHE A 6 16.46 8.16 -14.37
N PHE A 7 17.10 7.32 -15.19
CA PHE A 7 16.38 6.39 -16.06
C PHE A 7 15.52 5.40 -15.29
N GLN A 8 16.02 4.84 -14.19
CA GLN A 8 15.26 3.93 -13.34
C GLN A 8 13.96 4.58 -12.86
N ASN A 9 14.06 5.76 -12.24
CA ASN A 9 12.89 6.45 -11.71
C ASN A 9 11.95 6.91 -12.82
N PHE A 10 12.50 7.46 -13.91
CA PHE A 10 11.72 7.92 -15.05
C PHE A 10 10.90 6.79 -15.69
N CYS A 11 11.55 5.66 -15.99
CA CYS A 11 10.88 4.50 -16.59
C CYS A 11 9.80 3.91 -15.66
N MET A 12 10.09 3.79 -14.36
CA MET A 12 9.13 3.26 -13.39
C MET A 12 7.90 4.16 -13.25
N ASN A 13 8.08 5.48 -13.13
CA ASN A 13 6.98 6.43 -13.02
C ASN A 13 6.12 6.48 -14.30
N ILE A 14 6.72 6.50 -15.48
CA ILE A 14 5.95 6.49 -16.74
C ILE A 14 5.15 5.19 -16.89
N SER A 15 5.77 4.05 -16.54
CA SER A 15 5.10 2.76 -16.59
C SER A 15 3.90 2.70 -15.63
N SER A 16 4.07 3.16 -14.39
CA SER A 16 3.00 3.17 -13.40
C SER A 16 1.85 4.09 -13.80
N SER A 17 2.15 5.32 -14.26
CA SER A 17 1.09 6.26 -14.65
C SER A 17 0.33 5.81 -15.89
N ARG A 18 0.97 5.08 -16.83
CA ARG A 18 0.27 4.47 -17.97
C ARG A 18 -0.66 3.34 -17.54
N GLN A 19 -0.18 2.46 -16.67
CA GLN A 19 -0.98 1.34 -16.16
C GLN A 19 -2.16 1.85 -15.33
N ILE A 20 -1.93 2.85 -14.48
CA ILE A 20 -2.97 3.38 -13.60
C ILE A 20 -4.07 4.10 -14.37
N ASN A 21 -3.73 4.86 -15.42
CA ASN A 21 -4.73 5.48 -16.29
C ASN A 21 -5.65 4.43 -16.94
N ARG A 22 -5.09 3.30 -17.36
CA ARG A 22 -5.88 2.18 -17.88
C ARG A 22 -6.77 1.56 -16.81
N ILE A 23 -6.25 1.33 -15.60
CA ILE A 23 -7.03 0.78 -14.48
C ILE A 23 -8.18 1.73 -14.11
N ARG A 24 -7.94 3.04 -14.01
CA ARG A 24 -8.98 4.05 -13.76
C ARG A 24 -10.09 4.00 -14.79
N LEU A 25 -9.76 3.93 -16.07
CA LEU A 25 -10.74 3.83 -17.15
C LEU A 25 -11.54 2.53 -17.08
N LEU A 26 -10.88 1.40 -16.85
CA LEU A 26 -11.54 0.10 -16.72
C LEU A 26 -12.46 0.05 -15.51
N TYR A 27 -12.01 0.54 -14.36
CA TYR A 27 -12.79 0.59 -13.13
C TYR A 27 -14.02 1.49 -13.30
N PHE A 28 -13.85 2.70 -13.85
CA PHE A 28 -14.97 3.60 -14.12
C PHE A 28 -15.99 3.01 -15.11
N LYS A 29 -15.51 2.39 -16.20
CA LYS A 29 -16.38 1.69 -17.16
C LYS A 29 -17.14 0.54 -16.49
N SER A 30 -16.47 -0.20 -15.60
CA SER A 30 -17.07 -1.33 -14.90
C SER A 30 -18.12 -0.88 -13.91
N ILE A 31 -17.92 0.23 -13.19
CA ILE A 31 -18.93 0.85 -12.33
C ILE A 31 -20.19 1.19 -13.13
N LEU A 32 -20.06 1.86 -14.27
CA LEU A 32 -21.21 2.26 -15.10
C LEU A 32 -22.03 1.07 -15.66
N ARG A 33 -21.43 -0.12 -15.70
CA ARG A 33 -22.09 -1.36 -16.14
C ARG A 33 -22.86 -2.06 -15.01
N GLN A 34 -22.59 -1.74 -13.74
CA GLN A 34 -23.24 -2.43 -12.61
C GLN A 34 -24.74 -2.16 -12.53
N ASP A 35 -25.45 -3.07 -11.86
CA ASP A 35 -26.89 -3.06 -11.64
C ASP A 35 -27.30 -2.16 -10.48
N ILE A 36 -28.56 -1.69 -10.48
CA ILE A 36 -29.09 -0.77 -9.45
C ILE A 36 -28.98 -1.35 -8.03
N PRO A 37 -29.28 -2.64 -7.76
CA PRO A 37 -29.14 -3.21 -6.42
C PRO A 37 -27.71 -3.11 -5.86
N TRP A 38 -26.69 -3.22 -6.72
CA TRP A 38 -25.31 -3.04 -6.28
C TRP A 38 -25.01 -1.59 -5.91
N PHE A 39 -25.59 -0.63 -6.63
CA PHE A 39 -25.46 0.79 -6.28
C PHE A 39 -26.19 1.11 -4.97
N ASP A 40 -27.29 0.44 -4.65
CA ASP A 40 -28.00 0.62 -3.38
C ASP A 40 -27.17 0.14 -2.17
N GLU A 41 -26.30 -0.86 -2.38
CA GLU A 41 -25.37 -1.35 -1.35
C GLU A 41 -24.11 -0.47 -1.19
N GLN A 42 -23.74 0.31 -2.22
CA GLN A 42 -22.50 1.08 -2.23
C GLN A 42 -22.70 2.58 -2.05
N SER A 43 -22.00 3.17 -1.08
CA SER A 43 -21.98 4.62 -0.93
C SER A 43 -21.19 5.29 -2.07
N SER A 44 -21.73 6.38 -2.60
CA SER A 44 -21.08 7.20 -3.63
C SER A 44 -19.70 7.71 -3.16
N GLY A 45 -19.59 8.07 -1.88
CA GLY A 45 -18.32 8.47 -1.26
C GLY A 45 -17.27 7.35 -1.25
N ALA A 46 -17.67 6.09 -0.96
CA ALA A 46 -16.75 4.96 -1.02
C ALA A 46 -16.26 4.69 -2.45
N LEU A 47 -17.13 4.80 -3.46
CA LEU A 47 -16.74 4.62 -4.86
C LEU A 47 -15.75 5.68 -5.34
N ILE A 48 -15.95 6.94 -4.94
CA ILE A 48 -15.01 8.04 -5.23
C ILE A 48 -13.68 7.82 -4.52
N SER A 49 -13.71 7.38 -3.25
CA SER A 49 -12.49 7.06 -2.51
C SER A 49 -11.70 5.94 -3.18
N LYS A 50 -12.38 4.87 -3.63
CA LYS A 50 -11.73 3.78 -4.38
C LYS A 50 -11.10 4.27 -5.69
N LEU A 51 -11.81 5.11 -6.46
CA LEU A 51 -11.33 5.65 -7.72
C LEU A 51 -10.10 6.56 -7.57
N SER A 52 -10.00 7.26 -6.44
CA SER A 52 -8.89 8.18 -6.15
C SER A 52 -7.83 7.50 -5.27
N GLN A 53 -8.12 7.29 -3.98
CA GLN A 53 -7.15 6.86 -2.97
C GLN A 53 -6.64 5.43 -3.20
N ASN A 54 -7.53 4.44 -3.40
CA ASN A 54 -7.09 3.04 -3.51
C ASN A 54 -6.27 2.83 -4.79
N ILE A 55 -6.66 3.48 -5.87
CA ILE A 55 -5.92 3.47 -7.13
C ILE A 55 -4.54 4.17 -6.95
N ASP A 56 -4.45 5.29 -6.24
CA ASP A 56 -3.15 5.95 -5.97
C ASP A 56 -2.20 5.08 -5.13
N ILE A 57 -2.76 4.30 -4.19
CA ILE A 57 -2.00 3.30 -3.42
C ILE A 57 -1.42 2.23 -4.36
N ILE A 58 -2.20 1.77 -5.34
CA ILE A 58 -1.75 0.80 -6.36
C ILE A 58 -0.64 1.40 -7.23
N GLU A 59 -0.77 2.65 -7.68
CA GLU A 59 0.26 3.34 -8.47
C GLU A 59 1.58 3.43 -7.71
N THR A 60 1.52 3.87 -6.45
CA THR A 60 2.69 4.04 -5.60
C THR A 60 3.41 2.70 -5.36
N GLY A 61 2.65 1.63 -5.15
CA GLY A 61 3.18 0.29 -4.90
C GLY A 61 3.85 -0.34 -6.12
N ILE A 62 3.24 -0.25 -7.30
CA ILE A 62 3.75 -0.87 -8.54
C ILE A 62 4.83 0.00 -9.21
N GLY A 63 4.80 1.31 -8.99
CA GLY A 63 5.74 2.26 -9.60
C GLY A 63 7.01 2.49 -8.78
N PRO A 64 7.18 3.67 -8.16
CA PRO A 64 8.45 4.09 -7.60
C PRO A 64 8.93 3.22 -6.44
N ARG A 65 8.02 2.75 -5.56
CA ARG A 65 8.40 1.95 -4.39
C ARG A 65 8.92 0.57 -4.76
N PHE A 66 8.36 -0.03 -5.81
CA PHE A 66 8.88 -1.30 -6.34
C PHE A 66 10.30 -1.12 -6.91
N GLY A 67 10.53 -0.06 -7.68
CA GLY A 67 11.88 0.27 -8.18
C GLY A 67 12.90 0.47 -7.06
N GLU A 68 12.53 1.17 -5.98
CA GLU A 68 13.36 1.33 -4.80
C GLU A 68 13.67 0.00 -4.11
N PHE A 69 12.66 -0.85 -3.93
CA PHE A 69 12.82 -2.18 -3.32
C PHE A 69 13.85 -3.03 -4.08
N VAL A 70 13.72 -3.12 -5.41
CA VAL A 70 14.66 -3.88 -6.26
C VAL A 70 16.07 -3.31 -6.16
N LYS A 71 16.22 -1.97 -6.16
CA LYS A 71 17.51 -1.30 -5.99
C LYS A 71 18.15 -1.63 -4.64
N TYR A 72 17.38 -1.57 -3.55
CA TYR A 72 17.89 -1.85 -2.21
C TYR A 72 18.29 -3.31 -2.03
N ILE A 73 17.46 -4.26 -2.48
CA ILE A 73 17.82 -5.69 -2.43
C ILE A 73 19.06 -5.99 -3.28
N SER A 74 19.12 -5.45 -4.50
CA SER A 74 20.27 -5.64 -5.39
C SER A 74 21.55 -5.07 -4.76
N GLY A 75 21.48 -3.88 -4.15
CA GLY A 75 22.60 -3.28 -3.44
C GLY A 75 23.06 -4.12 -2.25
N PHE A 76 22.13 -4.67 -1.48
CA PHE A 76 22.43 -5.55 -0.35
C PHE A 76 23.14 -6.83 -0.80
N ILE A 77 22.60 -7.53 -1.81
CA ILE A 77 23.19 -8.76 -2.35
C ILE A 77 24.59 -8.47 -2.91
N THR A 78 24.74 -7.40 -3.69
CA THR A 78 26.02 -7.01 -4.28
C THR A 78 27.05 -6.68 -3.20
N GLY A 79 26.67 -5.94 -2.15
CA GLY A 79 27.57 -5.62 -1.05
C GLY A 79 28.08 -6.86 -0.31
N ILE A 80 27.20 -7.84 -0.08
CA ILE A 80 27.57 -9.12 0.54
C ILE A 80 28.53 -9.90 -0.36
N VAL A 81 28.20 -10.06 -1.65
CA VAL A 81 29.03 -10.81 -2.61
C VAL A 81 30.44 -10.22 -2.71
N ILE A 82 30.56 -8.90 -2.82
CA ILE A 82 31.87 -8.22 -2.87
C ILE A 82 32.65 -8.44 -1.55
N SER A 83 31.96 -8.38 -0.41
CA SER A 83 32.61 -8.59 0.89
C SER A 83 33.16 -10.02 1.03
N PHE A 84 32.37 -11.02 0.61
CA PHE A 84 32.82 -12.42 0.60
C PHE A 84 34.00 -12.67 -0.35
N ALA A 85 34.06 -11.97 -1.48
CA ALA A 85 35.16 -12.10 -2.44
C ALA A 85 36.48 -11.55 -1.89
N GLU A 86 36.45 -10.46 -1.13
CA GLU A 86 37.64 -9.84 -0.54
C GLU A 86 38.13 -10.57 0.72
N GLY A 87 37.23 -11.02 1.57
CA GLY A 87 37.61 -11.59 2.86
C GLY A 87 36.49 -12.36 3.54
N TRP A 88 36.44 -13.66 3.30
CA TRP A 88 35.38 -14.52 3.84
C TRP A 88 35.39 -14.59 5.37
N LYS A 89 36.55 -14.63 6.04
CA LYS A 89 36.66 -14.71 7.51
C LYS A 89 36.06 -13.49 8.22
N LEU A 90 36.45 -12.29 7.79
CA LEU A 90 35.93 -11.04 8.35
C LEU A 90 34.45 -10.85 8.01
N THR A 91 34.05 -11.20 6.78
CA THR A 91 32.66 -11.12 6.35
C THR A 91 31.76 -12.06 7.15
N LEU A 92 32.25 -13.24 7.55
CA LEU A 92 31.48 -14.18 8.37
C LEU A 92 31.17 -13.60 9.76
N VAL A 93 32.16 -12.93 10.38
CA VAL A 93 31.97 -12.21 11.64
C VAL A 93 30.97 -11.07 11.47
N ALA A 94 31.07 -10.31 10.37
CA ALA A 94 30.13 -9.24 10.06
C ALA A 94 28.70 -9.76 9.84
N CYS A 95 28.54 -10.89 9.13
CA CYS A 95 27.27 -11.57 8.94
C CYS A 95 26.67 -12.09 10.25
N ALA A 96 27.50 -12.56 11.20
CA ALA A 96 27.04 -12.98 12.53
C ALA A 96 26.45 -11.82 13.36
N MET A 97 26.81 -10.57 13.05
CA MET A 97 26.23 -9.39 13.72
C MET A 97 24.89 -8.95 13.12
N LEU A 98 24.61 -9.30 11.86
CA LEU A 98 23.33 -8.99 11.21
C LEU A 98 22.08 -9.51 11.97
N PRO A 99 22.03 -10.77 12.46
CA PRO A 99 20.87 -11.22 13.23
C PRO A 99 20.68 -10.45 14.53
N ILE A 100 21.77 -10.08 15.22
CA ILE A 100 21.71 -9.27 16.46
C ILE A 100 21.11 -7.90 16.16
N ILE A 101 21.60 -7.23 15.11
CA ILE A 101 21.08 -5.93 14.68
C ILE A 101 19.60 -6.07 14.29
N SER A 102 19.26 -7.09 13.49
CA SER A 102 17.88 -7.34 13.06
C SER A 102 16.92 -7.60 14.24
N ALA A 103 17.38 -8.26 15.30
CA ALA A 103 16.57 -8.49 16.50
C ALA A 103 16.27 -7.18 17.25
N VAL A 104 17.24 -6.28 17.35
CA VAL A 104 17.04 -4.95 17.95
C VAL A 104 16.08 -4.11 17.10
N PHE A 105 16.24 -4.10 15.77
CA PHE A 105 15.31 -3.43 14.86
C PHE A 105 13.90 -4.04 14.87
N GLY A 106 13.79 -5.37 15.01
CA GLY A 106 12.52 -6.06 15.20
C GLY A 106 11.82 -5.62 16.48
N CYS A 107 12.56 -5.61 17.60
CA CYS A 107 12.07 -5.12 18.89
C CYS A 107 11.57 -3.67 18.81
N PHE A 108 12.31 -2.80 18.10
CA PHE A 108 11.88 -1.44 17.80
C PHE A 108 10.52 -1.40 17.09
N GLY A 109 10.36 -2.19 16.02
CA GLY A 109 9.10 -2.28 15.28
C GLY A 109 7.92 -2.70 16.16
N PHE A 110 8.11 -3.71 17.02
CA PHE A 110 7.07 -4.18 17.94
C PHE A 110 6.68 -3.13 18.99
N ILE A 111 7.67 -2.54 19.66
CA ILE A 111 7.44 -1.49 20.67
C ILE A 111 6.73 -0.30 20.04
N MET A 112 7.21 0.16 18.89
CA MET A 112 6.65 1.30 18.19
C MET A 112 5.20 1.04 17.74
N LYS A 113 4.92 -0.14 17.19
CA LYS A 113 3.56 -0.54 16.80
C LYS A 113 2.62 -0.54 18.01
N TYR A 114 3.03 -1.16 19.12
CA TYR A 114 2.22 -1.29 20.32
C TYR A 114 1.88 0.08 20.94
N PHE A 115 2.88 0.95 21.13
CA PHE A 115 2.66 2.26 21.73
C PHE A 115 1.90 3.22 20.81
N THR A 116 2.10 3.14 19.49
CA THR A 116 1.34 3.95 18.52
C THR A 116 -0.12 3.58 18.52
N PHE A 117 -0.46 2.29 18.59
CA PHE A 117 -1.84 1.87 18.69
C PHE A 117 -2.52 2.42 19.95
N LYS A 118 -1.81 2.37 21.09
CA LYS A 118 -2.30 2.91 22.35
C LYS A 118 -2.47 4.43 22.33
N GLU A 119 -1.55 5.14 21.66
CA GLU A 119 -1.61 6.59 21.47
C GLU A 119 -2.82 6.97 20.61
N ILE A 120 -3.01 6.31 19.46
CA ILE A 120 -4.18 6.53 18.59
C ILE A 120 -5.47 6.27 19.35
N ALA A 121 -5.56 5.19 20.12
CA ALA A 121 -6.74 4.88 20.93
C ALA A 121 -7.02 5.93 22.02
N ALA A 122 -5.97 6.50 22.64
CA ALA A 122 -6.13 7.57 23.61
C ALA A 122 -6.63 8.87 22.96
N TYR A 123 -6.07 9.25 21.80
CA TYR A 123 -6.54 10.40 21.03
C TYR A 123 -7.95 10.21 20.47
N ALA A 124 -8.34 8.99 20.10
CA ALA A 124 -9.69 8.70 19.64
C ALA A 124 -10.75 9.00 20.71
N ARG A 125 -10.44 8.75 22.00
CA ARG A 125 -11.34 9.11 23.11
C ARG A 125 -11.50 10.62 23.27
N ALA A 126 -10.40 11.37 23.19
CA ALA A 126 -10.45 12.83 23.21
C ALA A 126 -11.24 13.36 21.99
N GLY A 127 -11.00 12.79 20.82
CA GLY A 127 -11.73 13.11 19.58
C GLY A 127 -13.23 12.82 19.67
N SER A 128 -13.64 11.74 20.35
CA SER A 128 -15.05 11.43 20.58
C SER A 128 -15.75 12.51 21.41
N ILE A 129 -15.08 13.05 22.45
CA ILE A 129 -15.64 14.13 23.27
C ILE A 129 -15.74 15.42 22.45
N ALA A 130 -14.69 15.75 21.68
CA ALA A 130 -14.74 16.89 20.78
C ALA A 130 -15.88 16.76 19.75
N GLY A 131 -16.08 15.55 19.20
CA GLY A 131 -17.20 15.24 18.30
C GLY A 131 -18.56 15.51 18.94
N GLU A 132 -18.79 14.97 20.14
CA GLU A 132 -20.04 15.17 20.92
C GLU A 132 -20.34 16.65 21.16
N VAL A 133 -19.32 17.42 21.56
CA VAL A 133 -19.45 18.85 21.86
C VAL A 133 -19.73 19.67 20.60
N LEU A 134 -19.05 19.37 19.48
CA LEU A 134 -19.25 20.07 18.22
C LEU A 134 -20.61 19.76 17.58
N GLU A 135 -21.08 18.53 17.69
CA GLU A 135 -22.41 18.13 17.22
C GLU A 135 -23.52 18.83 18.01
N SER A 136 -23.33 18.98 19.34
CA SER A 136 -24.28 19.62 20.24
C SER A 136 -23.93 21.06 20.61
N VAL A 137 -23.18 21.78 19.76
CA VAL A 137 -22.61 23.10 20.10
C VAL A 137 -23.66 24.13 20.53
N ARG A 138 -24.84 24.12 19.90
CA ARG A 138 -25.95 25.03 20.26
C ARG A 138 -26.42 24.81 21.69
N THR A 139 -26.48 23.56 22.13
CA THR A 139 -26.87 23.18 23.49
C THR A 139 -25.79 23.60 24.48
N VAL A 140 -24.52 23.33 24.18
CA VAL A 140 -23.40 23.70 25.07
C VAL A 140 -23.36 25.21 25.30
N VAL A 141 -23.52 26.01 24.24
CA VAL A 141 -23.56 27.47 24.33
C VAL A 141 -24.81 27.96 25.05
N ALA A 142 -25.99 27.40 24.75
CA ALA A 142 -27.26 27.80 25.39
C ALA A 142 -27.26 27.60 26.91
N PHE A 143 -26.56 26.58 27.40
CA PHE A 143 -26.42 26.28 28.84
C PHE A 143 -25.11 26.81 29.46
N GLY A 144 -24.28 27.54 28.71
CA GLY A 144 -23.00 28.09 29.20
C GLY A 144 -21.97 27.02 29.63
N GLY A 145 -22.04 25.82 29.03
CA GLY A 145 -21.25 24.63 29.41
C GLY A 145 -19.81 24.61 28.90
N GLU A 146 -19.34 25.64 28.22
CA GLU A 146 -18.05 25.69 27.51
C GLU A 146 -16.86 25.33 28.42
N LYS A 147 -16.81 25.89 29.63
CA LYS A 147 -15.73 25.60 30.60
C LYS A 147 -15.73 24.14 31.05
N LYS A 148 -16.92 23.56 31.25
CA LYS A 148 -17.08 22.17 31.69
C LYS A 148 -16.57 21.20 30.62
N GLU A 149 -16.97 21.41 29.37
CA GLU A 149 -16.53 20.56 28.26
C GLU A 149 -15.05 20.76 27.92
N SER A 150 -14.52 21.97 28.08
CA SER A 150 -13.08 22.25 27.97
C SER A 150 -12.26 21.47 29.00
N GLU A 151 -12.69 21.42 30.26
CA GLU A 151 -12.00 20.65 31.30
C GLU A 151 -12.10 19.13 31.03
N ARG A 152 -13.27 18.65 30.59
CA ARG A 152 -13.48 17.25 30.20
C ARG A 152 -12.55 16.83 29.05
N TYR A 153 -12.37 17.70 28.07
CA TYR A 153 -11.43 17.47 26.96
C TYR A 153 -9.97 17.50 27.44
N ARG A 154 -9.61 18.46 28.31
CA ARG A 154 -8.28 18.58 28.93
C ARG A 154 -7.90 17.33 29.70
N GLU A 155 -8.82 16.73 30.46
CA GLU A 155 -8.56 15.49 31.21
C GLU A 155 -8.19 14.33 30.27
N GLN A 156 -8.93 14.13 29.18
CA GLN A 156 -8.60 13.09 28.20
C GLN A 156 -7.29 13.37 27.46
N LEU A 157 -6.99 14.63 27.14
CA LEU A 157 -5.72 15.02 26.57
C LEU A 157 -4.55 14.70 27.50
N GLY A 158 -4.68 14.94 28.80
CA GLY A 158 -3.64 14.59 29.78
C GLY A 158 -3.36 13.09 29.86
N LEU A 159 -4.38 12.24 29.62
CA LEU A 159 -4.19 10.79 29.50
C LEU A 159 -3.45 10.42 28.20
N ALA A 160 -3.79 11.05 27.08
CA ALA A 160 -3.11 10.85 25.80
C ALA A 160 -1.64 11.32 25.87
N GLU A 161 -1.39 12.45 26.50
CA GLU A 161 -0.04 12.99 26.73
C GLU A 161 0.82 12.01 27.53
N LYS A 162 0.31 11.45 28.64
CA LYS A 162 1.03 10.43 29.42
C LYS A 162 1.39 9.19 28.58
N VAL A 163 0.53 8.78 27.66
CA VAL A 163 0.82 7.67 26.73
C VAL A 163 1.91 8.07 25.74
N SER A 164 1.84 9.29 25.19
CA SER A 164 2.82 9.81 24.24
C SER A 164 4.21 10.00 24.88
N ILE A 165 4.28 10.47 26.14
CA ILE A 165 5.53 10.54 26.92
C ILE A 165 6.13 9.15 27.09
N ARG A 166 5.33 8.16 27.52
CA ARG A 166 5.80 6.76 27.67
C ARG A 166 6.31 6.18 26.34
N LYS A 167 5.60 6.44 25.24
CA LYS A 167 6.03 6.07 23.89
C LYS A 167 7.37 6.73 23.54
N SER A 168 7.51 8.01 23.82
CA SER A 168 8.71 8.78 23.49
C SER A 168 9.92 8.29 24.28
N THR A 169 9.76 8.02 25.57
CA THR A 169 10.83 7.42 26.40
C THR A 169 11.20 6.02 25.92
N ALA A 170 10.22 5.17 25.59
CA ALA A 170 10.49 3.84 25.06
C ALA A 170 11.21 3.89 23.70
N THR A 171 10.73 4.74 22.78
CA THR A 171 11.36 4.96 21.47
C THR A 171 12.79 5.50 21.61
N GLY A 172 13.01 6.45 22.52
CA GLY A 172 14.33 6.99 22.81
C GLY A 172 15.30 5.93 23.33
N GLY A 173 14.85 5.08 24.26
CA GLY A 173 15.65 3.96 24.77
C GLY A 173 16.04 2.95 23.69
N VAL A 174 15.10 2.58 22.81
CA VAL A 174 15.40 1.67 21.70
C VAL A 174 16.33 2.31 20.67
N ASN A 175 16.15 3.59 20.36
CA ASN A 175 17.06 4.30 19.45
C ASN A 175 18.49 4.35 20.01
N GLY A 176 18.64 4.55 21.32
CA GLY A 176 19.92 4.41 22.02
C GLY A 176 20.51 3.00 21.91
N ALA A 177 19.68 1.95 22.07
CA ALA A 177 20.12 0.56 21.93
C ALA A 177 20.58 0.21 20.49
N ILE A 178 19.90 0.75 19.46
CA ILE A 178 20.33 0.64 18.06
C ILE A 178 21.71 1.28 17.89
N GLY A 179 21.89 2.50 18.37
CA GLY A 179 23.17 3.22 18.29
C GLY A 179 24.30 2.45 18.97
N LEU A 180 24.07 1.97 20.19
CA LEU A 180 25.04 1.16 20.94
C LEU A 180 25.43 -0.11 20.17
N THR A 181 24.45 -0.80 19.59
CA THR A 181 24.70 -2.04 18.82
C THR A 181 25.56 -1.76 17.58
N ILE A 182 25.33 -0.64 16.89
CA ILE A 182 26.13 -0.22 15.73
C ILE A 182 27.58 0.07 16.14
N PHE A 183 27.80 0.80 17.24
CA PHE A 183 29.15 1.10 17.70
C PHE A 183 29.90 -0.15 18.21
N CYS A 184 29.23 -1.02 18.97
CA CYS A 184 29.81 -2.29 19.43
C CYS A 184 30.15 -3.22 18.27
N SER A 185 29.27 -3.34 17.27
CA SER A 185 29.55 -4.16 16.07
C SER A 185 30.70 -3.60 15.25
N SER A 186 30.75 -2.28 15.07
CA SER A 186 31.88 -1.61 14.40
C SER A 186 33.19 -1.87 15.13
N ALA A 187 33.22 -1.72 16.46
CA ALA A 187 34.40 -1.97 17.27
C ALA A 187 34.89 -3.43 17.15
N LEU A 188 33.99 -4.41 17.17
CA LEU A 188 34.32 -5.82 16.99
C LEU A 188 34.88 -6.13 15.59
N ILE A 189 34.28 -5.57 14.53
CA ILE A 189 34.75 -5.74 13.15
C ILE A 189 36.16 -5.17 13.00
N PHE A 190 36.42 -3.97 13.54
CA PHE A 190 37.76 -3.37 13.46
C PHE A 190 38.78 -4.12 14.30
N TRP A 191 38.43 -4.54 15.53
CA TRP A 191 39.34 -5.31 16.39
C TRP A 191 39.76 -6.63 15.72
N TYR A 192 38.80 -7.39 15.19
CA TYR A 192 39.09 -8.63 14.48
C TYR A 192 39.78 -8.37 13.14
N GLY A 193 39.41 -7.30 12.42
CA GLY A 193 40.07 -6.88 11.20
C GLY A 193 41.55 -6.56 11.39
N ILE A 194 41.91 -5.84 12.47
CA ILE A 194 43.31 -5.57 12.82
C ILE A 194 44.07 -6.87 13.12
N LYS A 195 43.45 -7.79 13.85
CA LYS A 195 44.05 -9.10 14.12
C LYS A 195 44.36 -9.87 12.82
N LEU A 196 43.44 -9.86 11.85
CA LEU A 196 43.65 -10.49 10.54
C LEU A 196 44.74 -9.81 9.70
N ILE A 197 44.90 -8.49 9.82
CA ILE A 197 45.99 -7.76 9.15
C ILE A 197 47.34 -8.23 9.70
N ILE A 198 47.46 -8.39 11.02
CA ILE A 198 48.72 -8.78 11.68
C ILE A 198 49.05 -10.26 11.46
N GLU A 199 48.06 -11.16 11.64
CA GLU A 199 48.30 -12.61 11.64
C GLU A 199 48.24 -13.25 10.25
N GLU A 200 47.37 -12.75 9.37
CA GLU A 200 47.07 -13.36 8.07
C GLU A 200 47.43 -12.47 6.87
N ASN A 201 48.16 -11.37 7.12
CA ASN A 201 48.63 -10.43 6.11
C ASN A 201 47.51 -9.86 5.21
N TYR A 202 46.32 -9.65 5.80
CA TYR A 202 45.21 -8.98 5.13
C TYR A 202 45.59 -7.55 4.73
N LYS A 203 45.12 -7.09 3.56
CA LYS A 203 45.27 -5.69 3.17
C LYS A 203 44.36 -4.82 4.03
N SER A 204 44.90 -3.72 4.57
CA SER A 204 44.12 -2.75 5.35
C SER A 204 42.93 -2.18 4.58
N GLY A 205 43.07 -2.03 3.25
CA GLY A 205 41.99 -1.60 2.36
C GLY A 205 40.80 -2.57 2.32
N SER A 206 41.05 -3.88 2.36
CA SER A 206 39.99 -4.91 2.32
C SER A 206 39.14 -4.88 3.59
N VAL A 207 39.74 -4.60 4.75
CA VAL A 207 39.00 -4.48 6.03
C VAL A 207 38.02 -3.29 5.99
N ILE A 208 38.48 -2.13 5.51
CA ILE A 208 37.64 -0.93 5.38
C ILE A 208 36.54 -1.16 4.35
N LEU A 209 36.87 -1.79 3.22
CA LEU A 209 35.92 -2.10 2.16
C LEU A 209 34.80 -3.03 2.67
N ILE A 210 35.14 -4.10 3.37
CA ILE A 210 34.17 -5.04 3.96
C ILE A 210 33.28 -4.30 4.97
N PHE A 211 33.87 -3.47 5.85
CA PHE A 211 33.10 -2.67 6.81
C PHE A 211 32.09 -1.74 6.12
N ILE A 212 32.52 -0.98 5.11
CA ILE A 212 31.65 -0.05 4.37
C ILE A 212 30.54 -0.82 3.63
N ASN A 213 30.86 -1.93 2.97
CA ASN A 213 29.88 -2.72 2.23
C ASN A 213 28.83 -3.35 3.14
N VAL A 214 29.22 -3.87 4.31
CA VAL A 214 28.29 -4.42 5.30
C VAL A 214 27.41 -3.31 5.89
N LEU A 215 27.99 -2.14 6.18
CA LEU A 215 27.26 -1.00 6.71
C LEU A 215 26.22 -0.49 5.71
N LEU A 216 26.63 -0.24 4.45
CA LEU A 216 25.73 0.18 3.38
C LEU A 216 24.69 -0.91 3.06
N GLY A 217 25.07 -2.18 3.05
CA GLY A 217 24.17 -3.30 2.88
C GLY A 217 23.09 -3.32 3.96
N SER A 218 23.45 -3.08 5.22
CA SER A 218 22.51 -3.00 6.34
C SER A 218 21.51 -1.84 6.16
N ILE A 219 21.97 -0.68 5.68
CA ILE A 219 21.10 0.46 5.37
C ILE A 219 20.15 0.14 4.20
N PHE A 220 20.65 -0.53 3.15
CA PHE A 220 19.81 -0.95 2.04
C PHE A 220 18.73 -1.93 2.49
N LEU A 221 19.09 -2.93 3.31
CA LEU A 221 18.12 -3.88 3.86
C LEU A 221 17.08 -3.16 4.75
N GLY A 222 17.51 -2.21 5.58
CA GLY A 222 16.62 -1.39 6.41
C GLY A 222 15.62 -0.57 5.60
N ASN A 223 16.03 -0.05 4.45
CA ASN A 223 15.15 0.71 3.55
C ASN A 223 14.28 -0.18 2.65
N ALA A 224 14.65 -1.44 2.42
CA ALA A 224 13.85 -2.37 1.63
C ALA A 224 12.55 -2.78 2.34
N LEU A 225 12.56 -2.89 3.67
CA LEU A 225 11.40 -3.33 4.47
C LEU A 225 10.18 -2.40 4.32
N PRO A 226 10.29 -1.07 4.50
CA PRO A 226 9.17 -0.15 4.23
C PRO A 226 8.67 -0.23 2.78
N SER A 227 9.57 -0.34 1.80
CA SER A 227 9.20 -0.46 0.38
C SER A 227 8.36 -1.71 0.12
N PHE A 228 8.63 -2.82 0.81
CA PHE A 228 7.82 -4.04 0.71
C PHE A 228 6.41 -3.86 1.27
N GLN A 229 6.23 -3.09 2.34
CA GLN A 229 4.91 -2.82 2.91
C GLN A 229 3.99 -2.06 1.94
N TYR A 230 4.54 -1.15 1.12
CA TYR A 230 3.76 -0.46 0.08
C TYR A 230 3.21 -1.44 -0.96
N PHE A 231 3.97 -2.47 -1.31
CA PHE A 231 3.51 -3.52 -2.23
C PHE A 231 2.35 -4.33 -1.62
N MET A 232 2.45 -4.70 -0.34
CA MET A 232 1.36 -5.40 0.37
C MET A 232 0.08 -4.56 0.41
N ASN A 233 0.20 -3.26 0.67
CA ASN A 233 -0.96 -2.36 0.69
C ASN A 233 -1.56 -2.19 -0.72
N ALA A 234 -0.73 -2.10 -1.76
CA ALA A 234 -1.18 -2.05 -3.14
C ALA A 234 -1.92 -3.32 -3.56
N GLN A 235 -1.46 -4.49 -3.13
CA GLN A 235 -2.14 -5.75 -3.38
C GLN A 235 -3.53 -5.78 -2.74
N ALA A 236 -3.66 -5.36 -1.48
CA ALA A 236 -4.94 -5.30 -0.79
C ALA A 236 -5.93 -4.37 -1.50
N SER A 237 -5.49 -3.17 -1.89
CA SER A 237 -6.32 -2.24 -2.68
C SER A 237 -6.68 -2.79 -4.06
N ALA A 238 -5.76 -3.51 -4.71
CA ALA A 238 -6.00 -4.11 -6.02
C ALA A 238 -7.10 -5.17 -5.98
N VAL A 239 -7.14 -6.03 -4.96
CA VAL A 239 -8.19 -7.07 -4.82
C VAL A 239 -9.59 -6.43 -4.82
N GLU A 240 -9.77 -5.30 -4.14
CA GLU A 240 -11.05 -4.61 -4.08
C GLU A 240 -11.44 -3.96 -5.43
N ILE A 241 -10.48 -3.32 -6.10
CA ILE A 241 -10.69 -2.68 -7.40
C ILE A 241 -10.98 -3.74 -8.48
N TYR A 242 -10.16 -4.79 -8.57
CA TYR A 242 -10.33 -5.86 -9.54
C TYR A 242 -11.60 -6.68 -9.25
N GLY A 243 -11.99 -6.87 -7.98
CA GLY A 243 -13.26 -7.49 -7.62
C GLY A 243 -14.48 -6.77 -8.22
N THR A 244 -14.42 -5.45 -8.39
CA THR A 244 -15.49 -4.69 -9.07
C THR A 244 -15.38 -4.74 -10.60
N ILE A 245 -14.15 -4.78 -11.14
CA ILE A 245 -13.91 -4.88 -12.59
C ILE A 245 -14.37 -6.24 -13.13
N GLU A 246 -14.11 -7.31 -12.38
CA GLU A 246 -14.43 -8.69 -12.77
C GLU A 246 -15.89 -9.08 -12.45
N ARG A 247 -16.59 -8.30 -11.63
CA ARG A 247 -18.00 -8.54 -11.31
C ARG A 247 -18.87 -8.41 -12.56
N VAL A 248 -19.50 -9.51 -12.96
CA VAL A 248 -20.54 -9.53 -13.99
C VAL A 248 -21.89 -9.24 -13.34
N PRO A 249 -22.62 -8.19 -13.76
CA PRO A 249 -23.94 -7.88 -13.20
C PRO A 249 -24.98 -8.91 -13.66
N ASN A 250 -25.96 -9.21 -12.80
CA ASN A 250 -27.05 -10.12 -13.14
C ASN A 250 -27.93 -9.59 -14.28
N ILE A 251 -28.07 -8.26 -14.37
CA ILE A 251 -28.79 -7.57 -15.44
C ILE A 251 -27.76 -6.78 -16.25
N ASP A 252 -27.17 -7.43 -17.25
CA ASP A 252 -26.18 -6.80 -18.10
C ASP A 252 -26.85 -6.07 -19.27
N LYS A 253 -26.62 -4.76 -19.38
CA LYS A 253 -27.15 -3.92 -20.46
C LYS A 253 -26.69 -4.39 -21.84
N ILE A 254 -25.47 -4.93 -21.95
CA ILE A 254 -24.90 -5.42 -23.22
C ILE A 254 -25.65 -6.67 -23.69
N VAL A 255 -25.95 -7.59 -22.79
CA VAL A 255 -26.72 -8.81 -23.11
C VAL A 255 -28.16 -8.47 -23.45
N LEU A 256 -28.76 -7.51 -22.72
CA LEU A 256 -30.10 -7.00 -23.00
C LEU A 256 -30.21 -6.35 -24.38
N GLU A 257 -29.23 -5.56 -24.79
CA GLU A 257 -29.23 -4.90 -26.10
C GLU A 257 -29.14 -5.92 -27.24
N VAL A 258 -28.27 -6.93 -27.11
CA VAL A 258 -28.16 -8.03 -28.08
C VAL A 258 -29.43 -8.89 -28.13
N LEU A 259 -30.03 -9.21 -26.97
CA LEU A 259 -31.28 -9.96 -26.89
C LEU A 259 -32.45 -9.17 -27.48
N PHE A 260 -32.51 -7.86 -27.23
CA PHE A 260 -33.56 -6.99 -27.76
C PHE A 260 -33.45 -6.85 -29.28
N GLN A 261 -32.23 -6.75 -29.80
CA GLN A 261 -31.98 -6.69 -31.24
C GLN A 261 -32.33 -8.02 -31.93
N SER A 262 -31.95 -9.15 -31.32
CA SER A 262 -32.35 -10.49 -31.79
C SER A 262 -33.87 -10.70 -31.74
N PHE A 263 -34.53 -10.18 -30.70
CA PHE A 263 -35.99 -10.22 -30.57
C PHE A 263 -36.70 -9.37 -31.63
N LEU A 264 -36.19 -8.17 -31.94
CA LEU A 264 -36.71 -7.31 -33.01
C LEU A 264 -36.57 -7.99 -34.39
N GLU A 265 -35.44 -8.62 -34.67
CA GLU A 265 -35.25 -9.39 -35.91
C GLU A 265 -36.23 -10.57 -36.02
N MET A 266 -36.42 -11.29 -34.91
CA MET A 266 -37.40 -12.39 -34.83
C MET A 266 -38.83 -11.88 -35.03
N TRP A 267 -39.20 -10.75 -34.41
CA TRP A 267 -40.51 -10.13 -34.55
C TRP A 267 -40.79 -9.69 -36.00
N HIS A 268 -39.81 -9.05 -36.66
CA HIS A 268 -39.89 -8.70 -38.08
C HIS A 268 -40.04 -9.94 -38.98
N SER A 269 -39.34 -11.03 -38.67
CA SER A 269 -39.46 -12.29 -39.40
C SER A 269 -40.85 -12.94 -39.25
N ILE A 270 -41.44 -12.90 -38.06
CA ILE A 270 -42.79 -13.42 -37.81
C ILE A 270 -43.85 -12.55 -38.50
N MET A 271 -43.73 -11.22 -38.40
CA MET A 271 -44.67 -10.28 -39.03
C MET A 271 -44.65 -10.38 -40.56
N SER A 272 -43.47 -10.58 -41.17
CA SER A 272 -43.38 -10.77 -42.62
C SER A 272 -44.03 -12.08 -43.09
N ARG A 273 -43.90 -13.17 -42.32
CA ARG A 273 -44.60 -14.44 -42.61
C ARG A 273 -46.11 -14.32 -42.47
N LEU A 274 -46.61 -13.64 -41.43
CA LEU A 274 -48.04 -13.39 -41.23
C LEU A 274 -48.63 -12.52 -42.35
N TYR A 275 -47.87 -11.53 -42.83
CA TYR A 275 -48.30 -10.68 -43.95
C TYR A 275 -48.43 -11.46 -45.26
N ILE A 276 -47.44 -12.31 -45.59
CA ILE A 276 -47.49 -13.18 -46.78
C ILE A 276 -48.66 -14.17 -46.69
N GLN A 277 -48.91 -14.72 -45.50
CA GLN A 277 -50.00 -15.66 -45.28
C GLN A 277 -51.37 -14.97 -45.38
N ALA A 278 -51.49 -13.72 -44.91
CA ALA A 278 -52.67 -12.89 -45.10
C ALA A 278 -52.92 -12.54 -46.58
N ASP A 279 -51.87 -12.24 -47.34
CA ASP A 279 -51.95 -11.99 -48.79
C ASP A 279 -52.37 -13.25 -49.57
N GLN A 280 -51.87 -14.43 -49.18
CA GLN A 280 -52.32 -15.70 -49.76
C GLN A 280 -53.79 -15.97 -49.47
N ILE A 281 -54.25 -15.68 -48.25
CA ILE A 281 -55.68 -15.83 -47.87
C ILE A 281 -56.56 -14.83 -48.66
N LEU A 282 -56.09 -13.59 -48.85
CA LEU A 282 -56.78 -12.57 -49.67
C LEU A 282 -56.85 -12.95 -51.15
N GLN A 283 -55.79 -13.55 -51.71
CA GLN A 283 -55.82 -14.11 -53.07
C GLN A 283 -56.77 -15.29 -53.18
N PHE A 284 -56.81 -16.17 -52.18
CA PHE A 284 -57.74 -17.31 -52.14
C PHE A 284 -59.21 -16.84 -52.08
N LEU A 285 -59.50 -15.79 -51.31
CA LEU A 285 -60.82 -15.18 -51.22
C LEU A 285 -61.26 -14.49 -52.52
N ARG A 286 -60.33 -13.91 -53.30
CA ARG A 286 -60.61 -13.33 -54.63
C ARG A 286 -60.90 -14.37 -55.72
N ILE A 287 -60.58 -15.64 -55.49
CA ILE A 287 -60.88 -16.74 -56.43
C ILE A 287 -62.29 -17.29 -56.18
N PHE A 288 -62.85 -17.06 -54.98
CA PHE A 288 -64.17 -17.56 -54.56
C PHE A 288 -65.31 -16.53 -54.62
N LEU A 289 -65.01 -15.25 -54.89
CA LEU A 289 -65.96 -14.14 -55.11
C LEU A 289 -65.91 -13.71 -56.58
#